data_AF-A0A8S3JCA7-F1
#
_entry.id   AF-A0A8S3JCA7-F1
#
_cell.length_a   1.000
_cell.length_b   1.000
_cell.length_c   1.000
_cell.angle_alpha   90.00
_cell.angle_beta   90.00
_cell.angle_gamma   90.00
#
_symmetry.space_group_name_H-M   'P 1'
#
loop_
_entity.id
_entity.type
_entity.pdbx_description
1 polymer ?
#
loop_
_entity_poly.entity_id
_entity_poly.type
_entity_poly.pdbx_seq_one_letter_code
_entity_poly.pdbx_strand_id
1 'polypeptide(L)'
;TDILKCRWSNAATSTNYNRYDECGGVCSGLPVSTVLYSSNCTLVFTLPVTSIYYACALQIEDYYDSSSVSPMSSVPIQFLFYAYTASGSACSSRPAVIGDRPNRACIGVPINVQLNETIIVQTYCTGQTIVDFVTSSPIGMVHSAISNPSSGLWRMTLTWTPISAQSGPQGF
;
A
#
# COMPACT_ATOMS: atom_id res chain seq x y z
N THR A 1 4.28 14.77 -16.77
CA THR A 1 4.55 14.19 -15.45
C THR A 1 3.63 13.02 -15.28
N ASP A 2 4.16 11.89 -14.89
CA ASP A 2 3.38 10.68 -14.64
C ASP A 2 2.30 10.93 -13.58
N ILE A 3 1.13 10.34 -13.79
CA ILE A 3 -0.01 10.42 -12.88
C ILE A 3 -0.46 9.02 -12.49
N LEU A 4 -0.31 8.75 -11.19
CA LEU A 4 -0.92 7.59 -10.56
C LEU A 4 -2.41 7.83 -10.30
N LYS A 5 -3.25 6.90 -10.73
CA LYS A 5 -4.69 6.86 -10.44
C LYS A 5 -5.08 5.47 -9.96
N CYS A 6 -6.31 5.35 -9.50
CA CYS A 6 -6.88 4.06 -9.14
C CYS A 6 -8.38 4.03 -9.33
N ARG A 7 -8.88 2.81 -9.45
CA ARG A 7 -10.29 2.51 -9.63
C ARG A 7 -10.61 1.18 -8.94
N TRP A 8 -11.90 0.91 -8.82
CA TRP A 8 -12.35 -0.43 -8.47
C TRP A 8 -11.91 -1.43 -9.53
N SER A 9 -11.46 -2.60 -9.07
CA SER A 9 -11.25 -3.74 -9.96
C SER A 9 -12.59 -4.26 -10.45
N ASN A 10 -12.62 -4.77 -11.67
CA ASN A 10 -13.80 -5.40 -12.24
C ASN A 10 -13.52 -6.87 -12.55
N ALA A 11 -14.57 -7.70 -12.50
CA ALA A 11 -14.50 -9.05 -13.04
C ALA A 11 -14.06 -9.00 -14.51
N ALA A 12 -13.63 -10.14 -15.07
CA ALA A 12 -13.12 -10.17 -16.45
C ALA A 12 -14.13 -9.55 -17.43
N THR A 13 -13.80 -8.36 -17.95
CA THR A 13 -14.61 -7.63 -18.94
C THR A 13 -13.74 -7.21 -20.11
N SER A 14 -14.36 -6.96 -21.27
CA SER A 14 -13.68 -6.43 -22.45
C SER A 14 -13.10 -5.03 -22.24
N THR A 15 -13.50 -4.34 -21.16
CA THR A 15 -13.02 -3.01 -20.78
C THR A 15 -11.81 -3.05 -19.85
N ASN A 16 -11.44 -4.20 -19.30
CA ASN A 16 -10.23 -4.33 -18.47
C ASN A 16 -9.00 -4.18 -19.36
N TYR A 17 -8.03 -3.37 -18.92
CA TYR A 17 -6.80 -3.13 -19.67
C TYR A 17 -6.05 -4.43 -20.00
N ASN A 18 -6.04 -5.36 -19.05
CA ASN A 18 -5.35 -6.65 -19.15
C ASN A 18 -6.28 -7.82 -19.53
N ARG A 19 -7.60 -7.59 -19.66
CA ARG A 19 -8.64 -8.61 -19.91
C ARG A 19 -8.71 -9.76 -18.90
N TYR A 20 -8.07 -9.63 -17.75
CA TYR A 20 -8.14 -10.63 -16.69
C TYR A 20 -9.27 -10.32 -15.71
N ASP A 21 -9.65 -11.31 -14.91
CA ASP A 21 -10.44 -11.06 -13.70
C ASP A 21 -9.54 -10.32 -12.69
N GLU A 22 -9.68 -9.00 -12.66
CA GLU A 22 -8.90 -8.12 -11.79
C GLU A 22 -9.25 -8.31 -10.31
N CYS A 23 -10.45 -8.84 -10.03
CA CYS A 23 -10.92 -9.06 -8.67
C CYS A 23 -10.49 -10.43 -8.13
N GLY A 24 -10.31 -11.43 -9.00
CA GLY A 24 -10.00 -12.81 -8.62
C GLY A 24 -10.99 -13.43 -7.63
N GLY A 25 -12.21 -12.87 -7.53
CA GLY A 25 -13.18 -13.18 -6.47
C GLY A 25 -14.04 -11.97 -6.05
N VAL A 26 -13.61 -11.22 -5.04
CA VAL A 26 -14.42 -10.14 -4.44
C VAL A 26 -14.03 -8.77 -4.99
N CYS A 27 -14.84 -8.22 -5.90
CA CYS A 27 -14.63 -6.87 -6.42
C CYS A 27 -14.94 -5.78 -5.39
N SER A 28 -16.11 -5.87 -4.73
CA SER A 28 -16.52 -4.95 -3.68
C SER A 28 -17.41 -5.65 -2.66
N GLY A 29 -16.84 -5.92 -1.49
CA GLY A 29 -17.55 -6.36 -0.30
C GLY A 29 -17.63 -5.26 0.77
N LEU A 30 -17.35 -4.00 0.40
CA LEU A 30 -17.41 -2.85 1.30
C LEU A 30 -18.81 -2.20 1.29
N PRO A 31 -19.19 -1.47 2.36
CA PRO A 31 -20.49 -0.78 2.40
C PRO A 31 -20.67 0.22 1.26
N VAL A 32 -21.92 0.41 0.82
CA VAL A 32 -22.26 1.32 -0.30
C VAL A 32 -21.88 2.79 -0.05
N SER A 33 -21.67 3.18 1.20
CA SER A 33 -21.19 4.51 1.58
C SER A 33 -19.67 4.70 1.40
N THR A 34 -18.96 3.67 0.93
CA THR A 34 -17.51 3.72 0.70
C THR A 34 -17.17 4.62 -0.47
N VAL A 35 -16.16 5.46 -0.30
CA VAL A 35 -15.69 6.41 -1.32
C VAL A 35 -14.23 6.11 -1.67
N LEU A 36 -13.95 5.97 -2.96
CA LEU A 36 -12.59 5.91 -3.50
C LEU A 36 -12.29 7.22 -4.24
N TYR A 37 -11.26 7.93 -3.79
CA TYR A 37 -10.74 9.11 -4.47
C TYR A 37 -9.69 8.70 -5.50
N SER A 38 -10.13 8.47 -6.73
CA SER A 38 -9.29 7.93 -7.82
C SER A 38 -8.01 8.71 -8.14
N SER A 39 -7.96 10.01 -7.85
CA SER A 39 -6.81 10.87 -8.15
C SER A 39 -5.66 10.79 -7.13
N ASN A 40 -5.92 10.26 -5.94
CA ASN A 40 -4.91 10.14 -4.89
C ASN A 40 -4.92 8.78 -4.17
N CYS A 41 -5.82 7.89 -4.58
CA CYS A 41 -5.98 6.54 -4.05
C CYS A 41 -6.29 6.46 -2.57
N THR A 42 -7.05 7.45 -2.10
CA THR A 42 -7.62 7.41 -0.75
C THR A 42 -8.93 6.65 -0.78
N LEU A 43 -9.01 5.59 0.02
CA LEU A 43 -10.23 4.83 0.28
C LEU A 43 -10.79 5.24 1.65
N VAL A 44 -12.06 5.66 1.68
CA VAL A 44 -12.75 6.09 2.90
C VAL A 44 -14.01 5.25 3.10
N PHE A 45 -14.13 4.61 4.26
CA PHE A 45 -15.23 3.72 4.59
C PHE A 45 -15.47 3.67 6.10
N THR A 46 -16.65 3.18 6.47
CA THR A 46 -17.03 2.84 7.85
C THR A 46 -17.55 1.42 7.85
N LEU A 47 -17.05 0.55 8.73
CA LEU A 47 -17.51 -0.83 8.84
C LEU A 47 -18.62 -0.94 9.91
N PRO A 48 -19.90 -1.14 9.53
CA PRO A 48 -21.02 -1.06 10.46
C PRO A 48 -21.19 -2.30 11.34
N VAL A 49 -20.65 -3.46 10.93
CA VAL A 49 -20.77 -4.73 11.65
C VAL A 49 -19.38 -5.18 12.06
N THR A 50 -19.21 -5.53 13.34
CA THR A 50 -17.93 -6.01 13.88
C THR A 50 -17.87 -7.53 13.90
N SER A 51 -16.68 -8.07 14.14
CA SER A 51 -16.37 -9.50 14.15
C SER A 51 -16.58 -10.22 12.82
N ILE A 52 -16.49 -9.49 11.71
CA ILE A 52 -16.57 -10.03 10.34
C ILE A 52 -15.49 -9.43 9.45
N TYR A 53 -15.26 -10.09 8.31
CA TYR A 53 -14.36 -9.61 7.27
C TYR A 53 -15.10 -8.86 6.17
N TYR A 54 -14.50 -7.77 5.72
CA TYR A 54 -14.85 -7.05 4.50
C TYR A 54 -13.68 -7.15 3.53
N ALA A 55 -13.95 -7.17 2.23
CA ALA A 55 -12.88 -7.22 1.23
C ALA A 55 -13.20 -6.32 0.05
N CYS A 56 -12.16 -5.84 -0.62
CA CYS A 56 -12.31 -5.18 -1.92
C CYS A 56 -11.06 -5.34 -2.78
N ALA A 57 -11.21 -5.14 -4.08
CA ALA A 57 -10.10 -5.14 -5.03
C ALA A 57 -10.03 -3.79 -5.75
N LEU A 58 -8.83 -3.21 -5.84
CA LEU A 58 -8.53 -1.96 -6.54
C LEU A 58 -7.49 -2.22 -7.63
N GLN A 59 -7.57 -1.45 -8.73
CA GLN A 59 -6.46 -1.32 -9.68
C GLN A 59 -5.69 -0.05 -9.36
N ILE A 60 -4.37 -0.16 -9.26
CA ILE A 60 -3.46 0.98 -9.27
C ILE A 60 -2.89 1.10 -10.67
N GLU A 61 -3.06 2.28 -11.26
CA GLU A 61 -2.78 2.52 -12.66
C GLU A 61 -1.86 3.72 -12.82
N ASP A 62 -0.88 3.55 -13.69
CA ASP A 62 0.18 4.53 -13.98
C ASP A 62 -0.07 5.13 -15.36
N TYR A 63 0.01 6.45 -15.50
CA TYR A 63 -0.37 7.15 -16.74
C TYR A 63 0.68 8.18 -17.11
N TYR A 64 1.16 8.13 -18.34
CA TYR A 64 2.16 9.06 -18.86
C TYR A 64 1.91 10.54 -18.51
N ASP A 65 0.66 10.98 -18.59
CA ASP A 65 0.21 12.30 -18.13
C ASP A 65 -1.28 12.35 -17.75
N SER A 66 -1.76 13.55 -17.37
CA SER A 66 -3.15 13.79 -17.00
C SER A 66 -4.16 13.58 -18.14
N SER A 67 -3.72 13.75 -19.38
CA SER A 67 -4.57 13.62 -20.57
C SER A 67 -4.69 12.18 -21.07
N SER A 68 -3.78 11.32 -20.63
CA SER A 68 -3.74 9.91 -21.01
C SER A 68 -4.98 9.16 -20.54
N VAL A 69 -5.65 8.47 -21.46
CA VAL A 69 -6.86 7.67 -21.21
C VAL A 69 -6.57 6.18 -21.07
N SER A 70 -5.35 5.73 -21.39
CA SER A 70 -4.89 4.36 -21.23
C SER A 70 -3.68 4.32 -20.30
N PRO A 71 -3.67 3.40 -19.32
CA PRO A 71 -2.54 3.27 -18.41
C PRO A 71 -1.34 2.62 -19.09
N MET A 72 -0.14 2.97 -18.64
CA MET A 72 1.13 2.33 -19.00
C MET A 72 1.36 1.06 -18.17
N SER A 73 0.85 1.03 -16.93
CA SER A 73 0.84 -0.15 -16.08
C SER A 73 -0.45 -0.21 -15.24
N SER A 74 -0.90 -1.42 -14.91
CA SER A 74 -2.12 -1.67 -14.16
C SER A 74 -1.91 -2.86 -13.23
N VAL A 75 -1.99 -2.63 -11.92
CA VAL A 75 -1.65 -3.62 -10.88
C VAL A 75 -2.86 -3.86 -9.96
N PRO A 76 -3.37 -5.10 -9.86
CA PRO A 76 -4.40 -5.46 -8.90
C PRO A 76 -3.87 -5.48 -7.46
N ILE A 77 -4.64 -4.87 -6.55
CA ILE A 77 -4.43 -4.96 -5.11
C ILE A 77 -5.74 -5.35 -4.44
N GLN A 78 -5.70 -6.39 -3.61
CA GLN A 78 -6.82 -6.83 -2.79
C GLN A 78 -6.60 -6.45 -1.34
N PHE A 79 -7.65 -5.96 -0.69
CA PHE A 79 -7.67 -5.64 0.73
C PHE A 79 -8.64 -6.54 1.46
N LEU A 80 -8.23 -7.02 2.62
CA LEU A 80 -9.07 -7.74 3.57
C LEU A 80 -9.06 -6.96 4.89
N PHE A 81 -10.22 -6.46 5.29
CA PHE A 81 -10.42 -5.68 6.50
C PHE A 81 -11.17 -6.53 7.53
N TYR A 82 -10.61 -6.69 8.72
CA TYR A 82 -11.33 -7.28 9.85
C TYR A 82 -11.94 -6.16 10.70
N ALA A 83 -13.26 -6.11 10.77
CA ALA A 83 -13.96 -5.17 11.64
C ALA A 83 -13.97 -5.71 13.07
N TYR A 84 -13.58 -4.91 14.04
CA TYR A 84 -13.64 -5.28 15.45
C TYR A 84 -14.18 -4.12 16.28
N THR A 85 -14.77 -4.44 17.44
CA THR A 85 -15.19 -3.43 18.38
C THR A 85 -13.96 -2.78 18.98
N ALA A 86 -13.79 -1.47 18.79
CA ALA A 86 -12.72 -0.74 19.44
C ALA A 86 -12.84 -0.93 20.96
N SER A 87 -11.79 -1.47 21.59
CA SER A 87 -11.66 -1.40 23.04
C SER A 87 -11.73 0.08 23.43
N GLY A 88 -12.49 0.44 24.47
CA GLY A 88 -12.83 1.82 24.85
C GLY A 88 -11.66 2.79 25.18
N SER A 89 -10.43 2.51 24.75
CA SER A 89 -9.38 3.49 24.65
C SER A 89 -9.79 4.60 23.67
N ALA A 90 -9.83 5.84 24.16
CA ALA A 90 -10.13 7.06 23.39
C ALA A 90 -9.06 7.42 22.33
N CYS A 91 -8.28 6.43 21.87
CA CYS A 91 -7.24 6.65 20.89
C CYS A 91 -7.86 6.76 19.49
N SER A 92 -8.07 7.99 19.03
CA SER A 92 -8.48 8.30 17.66
C SER A 92 -7.30 8.59 16.73
N SER A 93 -6.10 8.76 17.27
CA SER A 93 -4.89 9.05 16.49
C SER A 93 -4.35 7.79 15.84
N ARG A 94 -4.46 7.71 14.51
CA ARG A 94 -3.82 6.65 13.71
C ARG A 94 -2.29 6.71 13.80
N PRO A 95 -1.59 5.58 13.72
CA PRO A 95 -0.14 5.59 13.56
C PRO A 95 0.28 6.35 12.29
N ALA A 96 1.44 6.99 12.32
CA ALA A 96 2.00 7.71 11.17
C ALA A 96 3.35 7.12 10.79
N VAL A 97 3.58 6.90 9.49
CA VAL A 97 4.92 6.62 8.97
C VAL A 97 5.69 7.95 8.95
N ILE A 98 6.75 8.02 9.75
CA ILE A 98 7.61 9.20 9.92
C ILE A 98 9.07 8.90 9.55
N GLY A 99 9.28 7.91 8.67
CA GLY A 99 10.60 7.42 8.25
C GLY A 99 11.54 8.51 7.72
N ASP A 100 12.78 8.13 7.48
CA ASP A 100 13.86 9.06 7.11
C ASP A 100 13.63 9.76 5.76
N ARG A 101 12.73 9.23 4.93
CA ARG A 101 12.43 9.76 3.60
C ARG A 101 11.05 10.42 3.53
N PRO A 102 10.93 11.52 2.75
CA PRO A 102 9.64 12.13 2.49
C PRO A 102 8.72 11.18 1.72
N ASN A 103 7.42 11.41 1.84
CA ASN A 103 6.42 10.67 1.08
C ASN A 103 6.72 10.77 -0.43
N ARG A 104 6.69 9.62 -1.13
CA ARG A 104 7.00 9.49 -2.57
C ARG A 104 8.46 9.77 -2.95
N ALA A 105 9.41 9.65 -2.02
CA ALA A 105 10.82 9.67 -2.39
C ALA A 105 11.19 8.50 -3.30
N CYS A 106 11.96 8.78 -4.34
CA CYS A 106 12.57 7.76 -5.21
C CYS A 106 14.07 7.72 -4.96
N ILE A 107 14.65 6.52 -4.90
CA ILE A 107 16.09 6.33 -4.74
C ILE A 107 16.64 5.42 -5.83
N GLY A 108 17.70 5.88 -6.49
CA GLY A 108 18.50 5.03 -7.38
C GLY A 108 19.43 4.16 -6.55
N VAL A 109 19.35 2.84 -6.72
CA VAL A 109 20.24 1.88 -6.07
C VAL A 109 21.12 1.24 -7.15
N PRO A 110 22.46 1.41 -7.10
CA PRO A 110 23.35 0.76 -8.06
C PRO A 110 23.32 -0.77 -7.92
N ILE A 111 23.52 -1.46 -9.04
CA ILE A 111 23.63 -2.92 -9.07
C ILE A 111 24.78 -3.38 -8.16
N ASN A 112 24.55 -4.46 -7.41
CA ASN A 112 25.47 -5.07 -6.44
C ASN A 112 25.84 -4.17 -5.25
N VAL A 113 25.13 -3.06 -5.02
CA VAL A 113 25.31 -2.20 -3.84
C VAL A 113 24.14 -2.41 -2.89
N GLN A 114 24.45 -2.76 -1.64
CA GLN A 114 23.42 -2.96 -0.63
C GLN A 114 22.76 -1.64 -0.23
N LEU A 115 21.44 -1.58 -0.37
CA LEU A 115 20.56 -0.61 0.26
C LEU A 115 20.19 -1.08 1.67
N ASN A 116 20.25 -0.18 2.63
CA ASN A 116 19.62 -0.31 3.94
C ASN A 116 18.70 0.90 4.16
N GLU A 117 17.42 0.64 4.40
CA GLU A 117 16.39 1.67 4.58
C GLU A 117 15.61 1.40 5.86
N THR A 118 15.41 2.42 6.70
CA THR A 118 14.65 2.26 7.95
C THR A 118 13.28 2.89 7.82
N ILE A 119 12.25 2.07 7.98
CA ILE A 119 10.87 2.55 8.10
C ILE A 119 10.60 2.83 9.58
N ILE A 120 10.13 4.04 9.87
CA ILE A 120 9.79 4.48 11.24
C ILE A 120 8.30 4.78 11.28
N VAL A 121 7.60 4.23 12.28
CA VAL A 121 6.19 4.48 12.55
C VAL A 121 6.04 5.00 13.97
N GLN A 122 5.27 6.07 14.11
CA GLN A 122 4.89 6.62 15.39
C GLN A 122 3.45 6.24 15.74
N THR A 123 3.25 5.64 16.91
CA THR A 123 1.95 5.47 17.56
C THR A 123 1.77 6.56 18.60
N TYR A 124 0.56 7.09 18.73
CA TYR A 124 0.30 8.26 19.58
C TYR A 124 -0.41 7.93 20.90
N CYS A 125 -0.71 6.65 21.14
CA CYS A 125 -1.51 6.21 22.27
C CYS A 125 -0.84 5.10 23.05
N THR A 126 -1.01 5.14 24.37
CA THR A 126 -0.48 4.15 25.29
C THR A 126 -1.07 2.76 25.02
N GLY A 127 -0.21 1.75 25.00
CA GLY A 127 -0.61 0.35 24.80
C GLY A 127 -0.80 -0.06 23.33
N GLN A 128 -0.67 0.85 22.37
CA GLN A 128 -0.63 0.48 20.96
C GLN A 128 0.70 -0.21 20.62
N THR A 129 0.60 -1.23 19.78
CA THR A 129 1.75 -1.96 19.25
C THR A 129 1.68 -2.06 17.75
N ILE A 130 2.84 -2.02 17.09
CA ILE A 130 2.97 -2.36 15.68
C ILE A 130 3.46 -3.79 15.62
N VAL A 131 2.60 -4.68 15.12
CA VAL A 131 2.87 -6.12 15.05
C VAL A 131 3.39 -6.56 13.69
N ASP A 132 3.17 -5.74 12.65
CA ASP A 132 3.58 -6.05 11.29
C ASP A 132 3.84 -4.78 10.45
N PHE A 133 4.70 -4.90 9.45
CA PHE A 133 4.91 -3.92 8.38
C PHE A 133 4.80 -4.64 7.05
N VAL A 134 3.75 -4.35 6.29
CA VAL A 134 3.55 -4.94 4.96
C VAL A 134 4.14 -4.03 3.90
N THR A 135 5.06 -4.55 3.08
CA THR A 135 5.72 -3.82 1.99
C THR A 135 5.53 -4.53 0.65
N SER A 136 5.34 -3.75 -0.41
CA SER A 136 5.49 -4.25 -1.79
C SER A 136 6.96 -4.13 -2.17
N SER A 137 7.68 -5.25 -2.08
CA SER A 137 9.14 -5.29 -2.16
C SER A 137 9.63 -6.01 -3.41
N PRO A 138 10.74 -5.56 -4.03
CA PRO A 138 11.42 -6.33 -5.07
C PRO A 138 11.87 -7.70 -4.55
N ILE A 139 12.05 -8.65 -5.46
CA ILE A 139 12.55 -9.99 -5.11
C ILE A 139 13.92 -9.89 -4.41
N GLY A 140 14.10 -10.65 -3.33
CA GLY A 140 15.33 -10.67 -2.54
C GLY A 140 15.50 -9.50 -1.56
N MET A 141 14.56 -8.56 -1.49
CA MET A 141 14.51 -7.61 -0.37
C MET A 141 14.02 -8.35 0.88
N VAL A 142 14.73 -8.14 1.98
CA VAL A 142 14.42 -8.74 3.29
C VAL A 142 14.24 -7.64 4.32
N HIS A 143 13.60 -7.98 5.44
CA HIS A 143 13.37 -7.04 6.52
C HIS A 143 13.83 -7.60 7.87
N SER A 144 14.24 -6.70 8.77
CA SER A 144 14.55 -7.04 10.15
C SER A 144 13.28 -7.40 10.93
N ALA A 145 13.46 -7.94 12.14
CA ALA A 145 12.39 -7.93 13.13
C ALA A 145 11.98 -6.49 13.47
N ILE A 146 10.72 -6.32 13.86
CA ILE A 146 10.20 -5.04 14.35
C ILE A 146 10.80 -4.75 15.72
N SER A 147 11.25 -3.51 15.92
CA SER A 147 11.76 -3.06 17.21
C SER A 147 11.04 -1.79 17.67
N ASN A 148 10.90 -1.64 18.99
CA ASN A 148 10.36 -0.46 19.65
C ASN A 148 11.51 0.23 20.41
N PRO A 149 12.34 1.04 19.74
CA PRO A 149 13.51 1.67 20.37
C PRO A 149 13.13 2.68 21.47
N SER A 150 11.93 3.25 21.43
CA SER A 150 11.45 4.20 22.41
C SER A 150 9.93 4.23 22.39
N SER A 151 9.29 4.51 23.53
CA SER A 151 7.83 4.56 23.66
C SER A 151 7.16 5.28 22.49
N GLY A 152 6.29 4.55 21.79
CA GLY A 152 5.52 5.07 20.67
C GLY A 152 6.27 5.14 19.34
N LEU A 153 7.55 4.76 19.26
CA LEU A 153 8.30 4.66 18.02
C LEU A 153 8.60 3.19 17.72
N TRP A 154 8.23 2.77 16.52
CA TRP A 154 8.42 1.43 16.00
C TRP A 154 9.23 1.52 14.72
N ARG A 155 10.15 0.59 14.51
CA ARG A 155 10.99 0.58 13.31
C ARG A 155 11.22 -0.82 12.76
N MET A 156 11.43 -0.86 11.46
CA MET A 156 11.87 -2.03 10.70
C MET A 156 12.89 -1.59 9.66
N THR A 157 13.97 -2.34 9.49
CA THR A 157 14.98 -2.08 8.46
C THR A 157 14.77 -3.01 7.28
N LEU A 158 14.68 -2.44 6.09
CA LEU A 158 14.69 -3.13 4.80
C LEU A 158 16.13 -3.21 4.29
N THR A 159 16.54 -4.38 3.82
CA THR A 159 17.84 -4.60 3.21
C THR A 159 17.65 -5.24 1.83
N TRP A 160 18.32 -4.68 0.83
CA TRP A 160 18.24 -5.19 -0.54
C TRP A 160 19.54 -4.94 -1.29
N THR A 161 19.99 -5.91 -2.08
CA THR A 161 21.15 -5.76 -2.98
C THR A 161 20.68 -6.12 -4.39
N PRO A 162 20.42 -5.14 -5.27
CA PRO A 162 19.91 -5.39 -6.60
C PRO A 162 20.92 -6.15 -7.45
N ILE A 163 20.41 -7.05 -8.30
CA ILE A 163 21.17 -7.68 -9.38
C ILE A 163 20.78 -7.09 -10.74
N SER A 164 21.58 -7.32 -11.77
CA SER A 164 21.31 -6.82 -13.12
C SER A 164 19.96 -7.26 -13.68
N ALA A 165 19.48 -8.46 -13.34
CA ALA A 165 18.17 -8.95 -13.77
C ALA A 165 16.98 -8.17 -13.18
N GLN A 166 17.21 -7.31 -12.18
CA GLN A 166 16.18 -6.51 -11.51
C GLN A 166 16.17 -5.05 -11.99
N SER A 167 16.97 -4.72 -13.01
CA SER A 167 16.90 -3.39 -13.61
C SER A 167 15.59 -3.24 -14.38
N GLY A 168 14.70 -2.37 -13.91
CA GLY A 168 13.54 -1.92 -14.68
C GLY A 168 13.95 -0.94 -15.79
N PRO A 169 13.07 -0.68 -16.78
CA PRO A 169 13.27 0.39 -17.75
C PRO A 169 13.47 1.72 -17.00
N GLN A 170 14.65 2.33 -17.13
CA GLN A 170 14.88 3.66 -16.57
C GLN A 170 14.32 4.68 -17.56
N GLY A 171 13.08 5.12 -17.32
CA GLY A 171 12.54 6.31 -17.98
C GLY A 171 13.26 7.54 -17.42
N PHE A 172 14.16 8.12 -18.21
CA PHE A 172 14.71 9.45 -17.97
C PHE A 172 13.85 10.51 -18.64
#